data_AF-A0A178VVQ6-F1
#
_entry.id   AF-A0A178VVQ6-F1
#
_cell.length_a   1.000
_cell.length_b   1.000
_cell.length_c   1.000
_cell.angle_alpha   90.00
_cell.angle_beta   90.00
_cell.angle_gamma   90.00
#
_symmetry.space_group_name_H-M   'P 1'
#
loop_
_entity.id
_entity.type
_entity.pdbx_description
1 polymer ?
#
loop_
_entity_poly.entity_id
_entity_poly.type
_entity_poly.pdbx_seq_one_letter_code
_entity_poly.pdbx_strand_id
1 'polypeptide(L)'
;MASLFTPSPTTTSSSGDTIYVAAVPLKAAAGPPQLIMSMAYSLNISNLQHFMVLIKPSSPIRQEVLVFDFQPRNPESIEAAISLLSGNLIPGVVLQRRLKNVPRQRCWMVGSSKGNDAMEMAMEFNKSWETDLRVGFHDCRHYTNGLVLYKL
;
A
#
# COMPACT_ATOMS: atom_id res chain seq x y z
N MET A 1 -42.97 -7.27 12.21
CA MET A 1 -42.39 -5.95 11.90
C MET A 1 -40.97 -5.94 12.44
N ALA A 2 -39.96 -5.97 11.57
CA ALA A 2 -38.56 -5.88 11.97
C ALA A 2 -38.07 -4.47 11.66
N SER A 3 -37.65 -3.75 12.70
CA SER A 3 -37.10 -2.40 12.58
C SER A 3 -35.71 -2.48 11.95
N LEU A 4 -35.59 -2.08 10.69
CA LEU A 4 -34.31 -1.90 10.02
C LEU A 4 -33.63 -0.68 10.65
N PHE A 5 -32.59 -0.91 11.46
CA PHE A 5 -31.65 0.13 11.80
C PHE A 5 -30.91 0.54 10.53
N THR A 6 -31.36 1.63 9.90
CA THR A 6 -30.57 2.35 8.91
C THR A 6 -29.60 3.26 9.67
N PRO A 7 -28.27 3.01 9.63
CA PRO A 7 -27.33 4.01 10.11
C PRO A 7 -27.45 5.24 9.19
N SER A 8 -27.85 6.37 9.75
CA SER A 8 -27.78 7.67 9.08
C SER A 8 -26.31 8.00 8.77
N PRO A 9 -26.01 8.67 7.64
CA PRO A 9 -24.66 9.14 7.37
C PRO A 9 -24.37 10.28 8.35
N THR A 10 -23.63 9.98 9.42
CA THR A 10 -23.05 11.03 10.24
C THR A 10 -22.00 11.73 9.39
N THR A 11 -22.35 12.88 8.82
CA THR A 11 -21.40 13.84 8.25
C THR A 11 -20.63 14.48 9.39
N THR A 12 -19.74 13.72 10.03
CA THR A 12 -18.59 14.29 10.73
C THR A 12 -17.72 14.92 9.67
N SER A 13 -17.63 16.25 9.67
CA SER A 13 -16.59 16.99 8.97
C SER A 13 -15.24 16.39 9.35
N SER A 14 -14.66 15.52 8.51
CA SER A 14 -13.36 14.93 8.81
C SER A 14 -12.31 16.02 8.67
N SER A 15 -11.95 16.64 9.78
CA SER A 15 -10.92 17.68 9.82
C SER A 15 -9.51 17.12 9.64
N GLY A 16 -9.36 15.79 9.55
CA GLY A 16 -8.08 15.11 9.35
C GLY A 16 -7.83 14.65 7.92
N ASP A 17 -6.60 14.19 7.68
CA ASP A 17 -6.14 13.72 6.39
C ASP A 17 -6.93 12.49 5.93
N THR A 18 -7.23 12.42 4.64
CA THR A 18 -7.98 11.30 4.06
C THR A 18 -7.02 10.18 3.65
N ILE A 19 -7.31 8.96 4.08
CA ILE A 19 -6.47 7.79 3.85
C ILE A 19 -7.11 6.91 2.79
N TYR A 20 -6.31 6.53 1.81
CA TYR A 20 -6.68 5.62 0.74
C TYR A 20 -5.73 4.43 0.70
N VAL A 21 -6.21 3.32 0.17
CA VAL A 21 -5.38 2.21 -0.27
C VAL A 21 -5.48 2.13 -1.79
N ALA A 22 -4.35 1.93 -2.45
CA ALA A 22 -4.30 1.62 -3.87
C ALA A 22 -3.72 0.22 -4.10
N ALA A 23 -4.27 -0.47 -5.09
CA ALA A 23 -3.80 -1.76 -5.58
C ALA A 23 -3.32 -1.63 -7.03
N VAL A 24 -2.03 -1.84 -7.24
CA VAL A 24 -1.39 -1.80 -8.56
C VAL A 24 -1.14 -3.23 -9.01
N PRO A 25 -1.52 -3.64 -10.24
CA PRO A 25 -1.12 -4.93 -10.76
C PRO A 25 0.40 -4.95 -10.90
N LEU A 26 1.06 -6.02 -10.43
CA LEU A 26 2.47 -6.22 -10.75
C LEU A 26 2.61 -6.42 -12.26
N LYS A 27 3.16 -5.41 -12.95
CA LYS A 27 3.56 -5.51 -14.35
C LYS A 27 5.06 -5.76 -14.39
N ALA A 28 5.48 -6.82 -15.05
CA ALA A 28 6.89 -6.99 -15.37
C ALA A 28 7.31 -5.96 -16.43
N ALA A 29 8.51 -5.39 -16.27
CA ALA A 29 9.16 -4.66 -17.35
C ALA A 29 9.32 -5.57 -18.58
N ALA A 30 9.25 -5.00 -19.78
CA ALA A 30 9.45 -5.77 -21.02
C ALA A 30 10.86 -6.39 -21.05
N GLY A 31 10.96 -7.69 -21.37
CA GLY A 31 12.24 -8.43 -21.41
C GLY A 31 12.25 -9.69 -20.52
N PRO A 32 13.43 -10.20 -20.11
CA PRO A 32 13.57 -11.37 -19.24
C PRO A 32 12.69 -11.38 -17.97
N PRO A 33 12.39 -10.23 -17.32
CA PRO A 33 11.43 -10.17 -16.22
C PRO A 33 9.99 -10.59 -16.58
N GLN A 34 9.56 -10.48 -17.84
CA GLN A 34 8.25 -11.00 -18.28
C GLN A 34 8.18 -12.52 -18.22
N LEU A 35 9.30 -13.22 -18.47
CA LEU A 35 9.36 -14.68 -18.37
C LEU A 35 9.20 -15.15 -16.93
N ILE A 36 9.72 -14.38 -15.97
CA ILE A 36 9.56 -14.68 -14.55
C ILE A 36 8.10 -14.47 -14.13
N MET A 37 7.46 -13.42 -14.64
CA MET A 37 6.05 -13.17 -14.38
C MET A 37 5.15 -14.21 -15.03
N SER A 38 5.48 -14.72 -16.22
CA SER A 38 4.75 -15.83 -16.85
C SER A 38 4.91 -17.15 -16.09
N MET A 39 6.07 -17.40 -15.45
CA MET A 39 6.23 -18.50 -14.50
C MET A 39 5.38 -18.30 -13.24
N ALA A 40 5.32 -17.08 -12.69
CA ALA A 40 4.43 -16.78 -11.56
C ALA A 40 2.95 -17.01 -11.92
N TYR A 41 2.51 -16.61 -13.11
CA TYR A 41 1.17 -16.92 -13.63
C TYR A 41 0.94 -18.44 -13.77
N SER A 42 1.93 -19.20 -14.25
CA SER A 42 1.87 -20.67 -14.40
C SER A 42 1.80 -21.41 -13.06
N LEU A 43 2.33 -20.80 -11.99
CA LEU A 43 2.27 -21.28 -10.60
C LEU A 43 0.98 -20.86 -9.87
N ASN A 44 -0.02 -20.30 -10.58
CA ASN A 44 -1.27 -19.76 -10.03
C ASN A 44 -1.08 -18.58 -9.05
N ILE A 45 0.04 -17.86 -9.17
CA ILE A 45 0.38 -16.65 -8.40
C ILE A 45 -0.26 -15.40 -9.06
N SER A 46 -1.34 -15.60 -9.83
CA SER A 46 -1.95 -14.70 -10.81
C SER A 46 -2.66 -13.46 -10.23
N ASN A 47 -2.71 -13.33 -8.90
CA ASN A 47 -3.38 -12.22 -8.20
C ASN A 47 -2.41 -11.43 -7.30
N LEU A 48 -1.11 -11.39 -7.60
CA LEU A 48 -0.21 -10.48 -6.90
C LEU A 48 -0.53 -9.02 -7.28
N GLN A 49 -1.41 -8.43 -6.48
CA GLN A 49 -1.62 -7.00 -6.41
C GLN A 49 -0.62 -6.42 -5.42
N HIS A 50 -0.01 -5.31 -5.81
CA HIS A 50 0.84 -4.52 -4.95
C HIS A 50 0.01 -3.46 -4.26
N PHE A 51 0.07 -3.41 -2.92
CA PHE A 51 -0.72 -2.49 -2.12
C PHE A 51 0.15 -1.36 -1.57
N MET A 52 -0.41 -0.16 -1.56
CA MET A 52 0.23 1.02 -0.99
C MET A 52 -0.81 1.91 -0.32
N VAL A 53 -0.37 2.66 0.69
CA VAL A 53 -1.20 3.61 1.41
C VAL A 53 -0.98 5.01 0.84
N LEU A 54 -2.06 5.75 0.65
CA LEU A 54 -2.02 7.13 0.23
C LEU A 54 -2.68 8.02 1.28
N ILE A 55 -2.01 9.11 1.63
CA ILE A 55 -2.51 10.11 2.55
C ILE A 55 -2.71 11.39 1.75
N LYS A 56 -3.97 11.82 1.65
CA LYS A 56 -4.35 13.10 1.06
C LYS A 56 -4.55 14.10 2.20
N PRO A 57 -3.70 15.13 2.29
CA PRO A 57 -3.84 16.13 3.33
C PRO A 57 -5.19 16.85 3.26
N SER A 58 -5.77 17.18 4.42
CA SER A 58 -6.99 18.01 4.49
C SER A 58 -6.70 19.48 4.17
N SER A 59 -5.45 19.92 4.37
CA SER A 59 -5.02 21.30 4.21
C SER A 59 -5.04 21.74 2.73
N PRO A 60 -5.66 22.90 2.41
CA PRO A 60 -5.70 23.42 1.04
C PRO A 60 -4.32 23.85 0.51
N ILE A 61 -3.34 24.04 1.40
CA ILE A 61 -1.96 24.42 1.07
C ILE A 61 -1.17 23.21 0.54
N ARG A 62 -1.47 22.00 1.04
CA ARG A 62 -0.78 20.76 0.65
C ARG A 62 -1.70 19.90 -0.21
N GLN A 63 -1.64 20.15 -1.52
CA GLN A 63 -2.48 19.43 -2.48
C GLN A 63 -1.89 18.09 -2.94
N GLU A 64 -0.59 17.86 -2.69
CA GLU A 64 0.07 16.62 -3.05
C GLU A 64 -0.36 15.47 -2.15
N VAL A 65 -0.60 14.32 -2.75
CA VAL A 65 -0.90 13.06 -2.08
C VAL A 65 0.41 12.36 -1.74
N LEU A 66 0.58 11.99 -0.49
CA LEU A 66 1.73 11.21 -0.04
C LEU A 66 1.42 9.73 -0.24
N VAL A 67 2.42 8.97 -0.68
CA VAL A 67 2.31 7.54 -0.88
C VAL A 67 3.36 6.84 -0.07
N PHE A 68 2.93 5.81 0.65
CA PHE A 68 3.71 4.96 1.54
C PHE A 68 3.64 3.54 1.00
N ASP A 69 4.81 2.94 0.79
CA ASP A 69 4.96 1.72 0.03
C ASP A 69 6.05 0.83 0.65
N PHE A 70 5.90 -0.49 0.53
CA PHE A 70 6.89 -1.48 0.95
C PHE A 70 7.09 -2.52 -0.16
N GLN A 71 8.29 -2.56 -0.72
CA GLN A 71 8.61 -3.39 -1.89
C GLN A 71 10.02 -4.00 -1.79
N PRO A 72 10.38 -4.97 -2.66
CA PRO A 72 11.76 -5.44 -2.76
C PRO A 72 12.72 -4.28 -3.00
N ARG A 73 13.91 -4.32 -2.39
CA ARG A 73 14.93 -3.28 -2.59
C ARG A 73 15.33 -3.12 -4.06
N ASN A 74 15.38 -4.24 -4.79
CA ASN A 74 15.61 -4.27 -6.22
C ASN A 74 14.49 -5.06 -6.91
N PRO A 75 13.35 -4.41 -7.25
CA PRO A 75 12.18 -5.10 -7.79
C PRO A 75 12.42 -5.67 -9.20
N GLU A 76 13.42 -5.18 -9.92
CA GLU A 76 13.77 -5.66 -11.27
C GLU A 76 14.83 -6.80 -11.23
N SER A 77 15.32 -7.18 -10.04
CA SER A 77 16.32 -8.25 -9.91
C SER A 77 15.71 -9.63 -10.16
N ILE A 78 16.29 -10.36 -11.10
CA ILE A 78 15.96 -11.77 -11.37
C ILE A 78 16.20 -12.63 -10.12
N GLU A 79 17.31 -12.40 -9.41
CA GLU A 79 17.66 -13.13 -8.18
C GLU A 79 16.63 -12.87 -7.07
N ALA A 80 16.20 -11.61 -6.91
CA ALA A 80 15.15 -11.27 -5.95
C ALA A 80 13.83 -11.96 -6.32
N ALA A 81 13.48 -11.99 -7.61
CA ALA A 81 12.28 -12.65 -8.07
C ALA A 81 12.31 -14.17 -7.87
N ILE A 82 13.43 -14.84 -8.16
CA ILE A 82 13.62 -16.28 -7.89
C ILE A 82 13.50 -16.55 -6.38
N SER A 83 14.15 -15.73 -5.55
CA SER A 83 14.10 -15.87 -4.10
C SER A 83 12.68 -15.69 -3.54
N LEU A 84 11.95 -14.68 -4.04
CA LEU A 84 10.54 -14.46 -3.70
C LEU A 84 9.65 -15.65 -4.06
N LEU A 85 9.80 -16.17 -5.28
CA LEU A 85 9.04 -17.34 -5.75
C LEU A 85 9.37 -18.61 -4.97
N SER A 86 10.59 -18.70 -4.44
CA SER A 86 11.03 -19.79 -3.57
C SER A 86 10.56 -19.65 -2.12
N GLY A 87 9.86 -18.56 -1.77
CA GLY A 87 9.39 -18.27 -0.42
C GLY A 87 10.48 -17.80 0.54
N ASN A 88 11.65 -17.44 0.02
CA ASN A 88 12.78 -16.94 0.80
C ASN A 88 12.56 -15.49 1.22
N LEU A 89 13.26 -15.13 2.29
CA LEU A 89 13.35 -13.76 2.79
C LEU A 89 14.34 -12.99 1.93
N ILE A 90 13.97 -11.77 1.52
CA ILE A 90 14.81 -10.89 0.70
C ILE A 90 14.87 -9.48 1.29
N PRO A 91 15.90 -8.68 0.95
CA PRO A 91 15.93 -7.28 1.35
C PRO A 91 14.77 -6.48 0.72
N GLY A 92 13.95 -5.88 1.58
CA GLY A 92 12.92 -4.92 1.23
C GLY A 92 13.35 -3.47 1.47
N VAL A 93 12.43 -2.55 1.16
CA VAL A 93 12.57 -1.11 1.40
C VAL A 93 11.19 -0.49 1.58
N VAL A 94 11.06 0.36 2.61
CA VAL A 94 9.90 1.26 2.76
C VAL A 94 10.18 2.55 1.99
N LEU A 95 9.24 2.98 1.18
CA LEU A 95 9.36 4.15 0.32
C LEU A 95 8.27 5.16 0.62
N GLN A 96 8.66 6.42 0.45
CA GLN A 96 7.76 7.56 0.48
C GLN A 96 7.89 8.31 -0.84
N ARG A 97 6.77 8.59 -1.49
CA ARG A 97 6.72 9.41 -2.72
C ARG A 97 5.51 10.33 -2.73
N ARG A 98 5.51 11.30 -3.64
CA ARG A 98 4.42 12.26 -3.80
C ARG A 98 3.73 12.08 -5.14
N LEU A 99 2.41 12.27 -5.15
CA LEU A 99 1.57 12.27 -6.33
C LEU A 99 0.78 13.58 -6.39
N LYS A 100 0.51 14.06 -7.60
CA LYS A 100 -0.34 15.25 -7.80
C LYS A 100 -1.79 15.00 -7.40
N ASN A 101 -2.28 13.78 -7.58
CA ASN A 101 -3.68 13.41 -7.37
C ASN A 101 -3.80 11.98 -6.85
N VAL A 102 -4.93 11.69 -6.19
CA VAL A 102 -5.30 10.31 -5.83
C VAL A 102 -5.58 9.53 -7.12
N PRO A 103 -5.05 8.30 -7.28
CA PRO A 103 -5.35 7.45 -8.43
C PRO A 103 -6.85 7.23 -8.60
N ARG A 104 -7.34 7.34 -9.84
CA ARG A 104 -8.77 7.16 -10.16
C ARG A 104 -9.21 5.69 -10.24
N GLN A 105 -8.25 4.78 -10.40
CA GLN A 105 -8.52 3.36 -10.59
C GLN A 105 -7.84 2.56 -9.49
N ARG A 106 -8.51 1.49 -9.06
CA ARG A 106 -8.00 0.54 -8.05
C ARG A 106 -7.51 1.22 -6.79
N CYS A 107 -8.20 2.28 -6.38
CA CYS A 107 -7.90 3.05 -5.19
C CYS A 107 -9.22 3.37 -4.48
N TRP A 108 -9.27 3.16 -3.17
CA TRP A 108 -10.47 3.36 -2.36
C TRP A 108 -10.11 4.00 -1.03
N MET A 109 -11.01 4.85 -0.52
CA MET A 109 -10.87 5.48 0.79
C MET A 109 -11.09 4.42 1.87
N VAL A 110 -10.20 4.37 2.86
CA VAL A 110 -10.30 3.45 4.00
C VAL A 110 -10.61 4.16 5.31
N GLY A 111 -10.42 5.47 5.37
CA GLY A 111 -10.75 6.27 6.54
C GLY A 111 -10.21 7.69 6.46
N SER A 112 -10.36 8.42 7.56
CA SER A 112 -9.75 9.72 7.78
C SER A 112 -9.10 9.73 9.15
N SER A 113 -7.98 10.43 9.27
CA SER A 113 -7.29 10.55 10.55
C SER A 113 -8.00 11.47 11.53
N LYS A 114 -7.72 11.25 12.82
CA LYS A 114 -8.27 12.08 13.90
C LYS A 114 -7.70 13.51 13.91
N GLY A 115 -6.59 13.75 13.20
CA GLY A 115 -5.92 15.05 13.07
C GLY A 115 -5.18 15.20 11.72
N ASN A 116 -4.35 16.25 11.59
CA ASN A 116 -3.55 16.55 10.39
C ASN A 116 -2.10 16.04 10.49
N ASP A 117 -1.89 15.00 11.28
CA ASP A 117 -0.60 14.40 11.63
C ASP A 117 -0.40 13.01 11.02
N ALA A 118 -1.30 12.56 10.13
CA ALA A 118 -1.24 11.24 9.49
C ALA A 118 0.10 11.01 8.78
N MET A 119 0.66 12.06 8.16
CA MET A 119 1.99 12.02 7.57
C MET A 119 3.08 11.70 8.60
N GLU A 120 3.06 12.36 9.75
CA GLU A 120 4.07 12.18 10.80
C GLU A 120 3.97 10.79 11.42
N MET A 121 2.75 10.34 11.70
CA MET A 121 2.48 8.98 12.17
C MET A 121 2.98 7.92 11.18
N ALA A 122 2.73 8.11 9.88
CA ALA A 122 3.21 7.19 8.84
C ALA A 122 4.74 7.19 8.70
N MET A 123 5.39 8.34 8.86
CA MET A 123 6.86 8.42 8.87
C MET A 123 7.45 7.71 10.10
N GLU A 124 6.81 7.82 11.27
CA GLU A 124 7.25 7.12 12.47
C GLU A 124 7.05 5.61 12.34
N PHE A 125 5.91 5.18 11.81
CA PHE A 125 5.67 3.78 11.46
C PHE A 125 6.78 3.22 10.57
N ASN A 126 7.16 3.95 9.52
CA ASN A 126 8.23 3.54 8.60
C ASN A 126 9.58 3.30 9.28
N LYS A 127 9.94 4.11 10.28
CA LYS A 127 11.20 3.92 11.02
C LYS A 127 11.22 2.63 11.83
N SER A 128 10.05 2.18 12.29
CA SER A 128 9.90 0.98 13.10
C SER A 128 9.69 -0.30 12.27
N TRP A 129 9.41 -0.18 10.97
CA TRP A 129 9.08 -1.33 10.13
C TRP A 129 10.33 -2.16 9.80
N GLU A 130 10.28 -3.45 10.11
CA GLU A 130 11.32 -4.41 9.72
C GLU A 130 11.31 -4.57 8.19
N THR A 131 12.48 -4.60 7.55
CA THR A 131 12.57 -4.49 6.08
C THR A 131 12.84 -5.81 5.37
N ASP A 132 12.91 -6.93 6.07
CA ASP A 132 13.16 -8.23 5.47
C ASP A 132 11.86 -8.79 4.89
N LEU A 133 11.70 -8.63 3.58
CA LEU A 133 10.46 -8.91 2.89
C LEU A 133 10.30 -10.42 2.65
N ARG A 134 9.11 -10.94 2.98
CA ARG A 134 8.70 -12.30 2.66
C ARG A 134 7.25 -12.34 2.20
N VAL A 135 7.03 -12.76 0.95
CA VAL A 135 5.68 -12.81 0.35
C VAL A 135 4.75 -13.69 1.19
N GLY A 136 3.57 -13.16 1.53
CA GLY A 136 2.57 -13.85 2.33
C GLY A 136 2.79 -13.84 3.85
N PHE A 137 3.92 -13.33 4.34
CA PHE A 137 4.23 -13.27 5.78
C PHE A 137 4.61 -11.86 6.27
N HIS A 138 5.38 -11.13 5.46
CA HIS A 138 5.81 -9.76 5.73
C HIS A 138 6.03 -9.05 4.38
N ASP A 139 4.93 -8.65 3.76
CA ASP A 139 4.89 -8.07 2.42
C ASP A 139 4.08 -6.76 2.37
N CYS A 140 3.89 -6.19 1.18
CA CYS A 140 3.18 -4.92 1.02
C CYS A 140 1.75 -4.92 1.59
N ARG A 141 1.08 -6.07 1.67
CA ARG A 141 -0.25 -6.20 2.30
C ARG A 141 -0.15 -6.06 3.80
N HIS A 142 0.84 -6.70 4.41
CA HIS A 142 1.09 -6.62 5.84
C HIS A 142 1.50 -5.21 6.24
N TYR A 143 2.37 -4.57 5.46
CA TYR A 143 2.73 -3.17 5.63
C TYR A 143 1.52 -2.24 5.53
N THR A 144 0.70 -2.40 4.49
CA THR A 144 -0.50 -1.57 4.28
C THR A 144 -1.49 -1.73 5.43
N ASN A 145 -1.78 -2.97 5.84
CA ASN A 145 -2.66 -3.23 6.96
C ASN A 145 -2.08 -2.68 8.28
N GLY A 146 -0.78 -2.88 8.51
CA GLY A 146 -0.08 -2.36 9.67
C GLY A 146 -0.19 -0.85 9.77
N LEU A 147 0.08 -0.14 8.67
CA LEU A 147 0.01 1.32 8.63
C LEU A 147 -1.44 1.84 8.80
N VAL A 148 -2.42 1.24 8.13
CA VAL A 148 -3.83 1.63 8.27
C VAL A 148 -4.34 1.40 9.69
N LEU A 149 -3.91 0.32 10.35
CA LEU A 149 -4.26 0.03 11.74
C LEU A 149 -3.42 0.82 12.76
N TYR A 150 -2.29 1.39 12.34
CA TYR A 150 -1.37 2.17 13.16
C TYR A 150 -1.93 3.56 13.44
N LYS A 151 -3.04 3.62 14.16
CA LYS A 151 -3.70 4.86 14.64
C LYS A 151 -3.86 5.96 13.57
N LEU A 152 -3.79 5.61 12.28
CA LEU A 152 -4.20 6.47 11.20
C LEU A 152 -5.71 6.69 11.28
#